data_AF-A0A8J4SH34-F1
#
_entry.id   AF-A0A8J4SH34-F1
#
_cell.length_a   1.000
_cell.length_b   1.000
_cell.length_c   1.000
_cell.angle_alpha   90.00
_cell.angle_beta   90.00
_cell.angle_gamma   90.00
#
_symmetry.space_group_name_H-M   'P 1'
#
loop_
_entity.id
_entity.type
_entity.pdbx_description
1 polymer ?
#
loop_
_entity_poly.entity_id
_entity_poly.type
_entity_poly.pdbx_seq_one_letter_code
_entity_poly.pdbx_strand_id
1 'polypeptide(L)'
;MLSAIISDSLLFKSPTCTEQDVAAARELAAIAGVDADSYGLDMLKAGADLSQKTIAELISLDAKEFVMGQAKVEIAQVNAVDVNDVLVKQPELEAAIEAIISSKGLDLFVFVVTDILNNDSVALAYGASTQAVEKAYNVTLSDSRAVLKGVVSRKSQIVPIKATEVQLTGLNGEDLGIMSTRDALALAKQYKVDLICMSLMTSPPPCKLIGAGAAKQEKQQEKKKAAKSPDKRKVKEIRLTLQMEDHDRETKQSQAERILTKGDSVKFVIQVHGAKEGTAGKEWAEQLCKSLAEYGSKTTGVQVSGKQVVVQLDPIG
;
A
#
# COMPACT_ATOMS: atom_id res chain seq x y z
N MET A 1 -1.08 -12.37 7.65
CA MET A 1 -1.57 -11.05 7.17
C MET A 1 -0.60 -9.94 7.57
N LEU A 2 -0.32 -9.74 8.87
CA LEU A 2 0.69 -8.77 9.34
C LEU A 2 2.00 -8.85 8.56
N SER A 3 2.55 -10.06 8.44
CA SER A 3 3.79 -10.35 7.70
C SER A 3 3.76 -9.86 6.25
N ALA A 4 2.60 -9.97 5.58
CA ALA A 4 2.44 -9.52 4.19
C ALA A 4 2.47 -7.99 4.11
N ILE A 5 1.77 -7.29 5.01
CA ILE A 5 1.79 -5.83 5.08
C ILE A 5 3.21 -5.34 5.38
N ILE A 6 3.89 -5.93 6.36
CA ILE A 6 5.26 -5.56 6.72
C ILE A 6 6.21 -5.80 5.53
N SER A 7 6.06 -6.91 4.81
CA SER A 7 6.87 -7.25 3.63
C SER A 7 6.69 -6.23 2.52
N ASP A 8 5.46 -5.95 2.10
CA ASP A 8 5.17 -5.04 0.98
C ASP A 8 5.44 -3.57 1.33
N SER A 9 5.30 -3.20 2.61
CA SER A 9 5.56 -1.84 3.08
C SER A 9 6.99 -1.60 3.53
N LEU A 10 7.86 -2.62 3.56
CA LEU A 10 9.20 -2.56 4.16
C LEU A 10 9.17 -1.93 5.55
N LEU A 11 8.37 -2.52 6.45
CA LEU A 11 8.13 -1.98 7.79
C LEU A 11 7.65 -0.52 7.76
N PHE A 12 6.63 -0.26 6.94
CA PHE A 12 5.96 1.04 6.78
C PHE A 12 6.83 2.16 6.17
N LYS A 13 8.02 1.83 5.64
CA LYS A 13 8.95 2.81 5.03
C LYS A 13 8.76 2.97 3.53
N SER A 14 8.15 1.99 2.85
CA SER A 14 7.86 2.04 1.42
C SER A 14 6.89 3.18 1.11
N PRO A 15 7.08 3.93 0.00
CA PRO A 15 6.15 4.97 -0.42
C PRO A 15 4.78 4.44 -0.85
N THR A 16 4.64 3.13 -1.04
CA THR A 16 3.34 2.49 -1.31
C THR A 16 2.54 2.23 -0.04
N CYS A 17 3.14 2.39 1.15
CA CYS A 17 2.46 2.19 2.43
C CYS A 17 1.50 3.34 2.71
N THR A 18 0.24 3.02 3.00
CA THR A 18 -0.80 3.96 3.38
C THR A 18 -1.05 3.94 4.89
N GLU A 19 -1.80 4.91 5.40
CA GLU A 19 -2.24 4.89 6.80
C GLU A 19 -3.16 3.70 7.11
N GLN A 20 -3.90 3.20 6.10
CA GLN A 20 -4.73 2.00 6.23
C GLN A 20 -3.86 0.76 6.49
N ASP A 21 -2.72 0.65 5.80
CA ASP A 21 -1.76 -0.44 6.01
C ASP A 21 -1.17 -0.41 7.42
N VAL A 22 -0.81 0.78 7.91
CA VAL A 22 -0.27 0.96 9.27
C VAL A 22 -1.32 0.61 10.33
N ALA A 23 -2.55 1.09 10.17
CA ALA A 23 -3.65 0.78 11.08
C ALA A 23 -3.95 -0.72 11.09
N ALA A 24 -4.09 -1.33 9.92
CA ALA A 24 -4.32 -2.77 9.78
C ALA A 24 -3.16 -3.58 10.39
N ALA A 25 -1.90 -3.20 10.16
CA ALA A 25 -0.76 -3.87 10.75
C ALA A 25 -0.74 -3.78 12.28
N ARG A 26 -1.08 -2.62 12.87
CA ARG A 26 -1.16 -2.48 14.34
C ARG A 26 -2.25 -3.36 14.94
N GLU A 27 -3.42 -3.40 14.32
CA GLU A 27 -4.50 -4.29 14.75
C GLU A 27 -4.11 -5.76 14.63
N LEU A 28 -3.51 -6.15 13.51
CA LEU A 28 -3.05 -7.52 13.26
C LEU A 28 -1.91 -7.93 14.21
N ALA A 29 -1.02 -7.00 14.59
CA ALA A 29 0.04 -7.23 15.56
C ALA A 29 -0.51 -7.46 16.97
N ALA A 30 -1.49 -6.65 17.39
CA ALA A 30 -2.20 -6.85 18.65
C ALA A 30 -2.92 -8.21 18.69
N ILE A 31 -3.58 -8.60 17.59
CA ILE A 31 -4.24 -9.92 17.47
C ILE A 31 -3.22 -11.06 17.54
N ALA A 32 -2.09 -10.91 16.85
CA ALA A 32 -1.03 -11.92 16.82
C ALA A 32 -0.19 -11.97 18.11
N GLY A 33 -0.36 -10.99 19.02
CA GLY A 33 0.42 -10.90 20.26
C GLY A 33 1.90 -10.60 20.03
N VAL A 34 2.22 -9.89 18.94
CA VAL A 34 3.59 -9.51 18.59
C VAL A 34 3.73 -8.00 18.54
N ASP A 35 4.92 -7.49 18.82
CA ASP A 35 5.27 -6.10 18.54
C ASP A 35 5.66 -5.97 17.06
N ALA A 36 4.94 -5.13 16.31
CA ALA A 36 5.05 -5.07 14.85
C ALA A 36 6.45 -4.65 14.39
N ASP A 37 7.12 -3.77 15.14
CA ASP A 37 8.42 -3.22 14.78
C ASP A 37 9.53 -4.26 14.96
N SER A 38 9.61 -4.90 16.13
CA SER A 38 10.59 -5.96 16.40
C SER A 38 10.35 -7.21 15.56
N TYR A 39 9.11 -7.71 15.53
CA TYR A 39 8.72 -8.85 14.69
C TYR A 39 9.02 -8.57 13.22
N GLY A 40 8.66 -7.38 12.74
CA GLY A 40 8.84 -7.02 11.35
C GLY A 40 10.30 -6.86 10.96
N LEU A 41 11.13 -6.30 11.84
CA LEU A 41 12.57 -6.22 11.61
C LEU A 41 13.19 -7.62 11.52
N ASP A 42 12.85 -8.52 12.42
CA ASP A 42 13.37 -9.89 12.41
C ASP A 42 12.88 -10.67 11.18
N MET A 43 11.62 -10.50 10.81
CA MET A 43 11.04 -11.09 9.61
C MET A 43 11.73 -10.58 8.34
N LEU A 44 11.95 -9.27 8.22
CA LEU A 44 12.61 -8.69 7.06
C LEU A 44 14.09 -9.10 6.99
N LYS A 45 14.79 -9.18 8.13
CA LYS A 45 16.16 -9.72 8.19
C LYS A 45 16.22 -11.18 7.74
N ALA A 46 15.27 -12.02 8.18
CA ALA A 46 15.17 -13.41 7.75
C ALA A 46 14.87 -13.52 6.24
N GLY A 47 14.02 -12.66 5.69
CA GLY A 47 13.74 -12.60 4.25
C GLY A 47 14.87 -12.01 3.41
N ALA A 48 15.72 -11.19 4.04
CA ALA A 48 16.91 -10.57 3.47
C ALA A 48 18.19 -11.38 3.72
N ASP A 49 18.08 -12.60 4.28
CA ASP A 49 19.19 -13.54 4.33
C ASP A 49 19.39 -14.14 2.94
N LEU A 50 20.41 -13.62 2.26
CA LEU A 50 20.80 -14.00 0.91
C LEU A 50 22.02 -14.93 0.91
N SER A 51 22.52 -15.34 2.08
CA SER A 51 23.76 -16.09 2.22
C SER A 51 23.73 -17.46 1.54
N GLN A 52 22.59 -18.15 1.62
CA GLN A 52 22.39 -19.50 1.08
C GLN A 52 21.83 -19.53 -0.35
N LYS A 53 21.53 -18.36 -0.93
CA LYS A 53 20.89 -18.28 -2.25
C LYS A 53 21.94 -18.31 -3.37
N THR A 54 21.63 -19.07 -4.40
CA THR A 54 22.41 -19.09 -5.64
C THR A 54 22.18 -17.82 -6.46
N ILE A 55 23.11 -17.49 -7.36
CA ILE A 55 22.98 -16.32 -8.25
C ILE A 55 21.71 -16.39 -9.09
N ALA A 56 21.38 -17.57 -9.62
CA ALA A 56 20.17 -17.77 -10.42
C ALA A 56 18.90 -17.50 -9.61
N GLU A 57 18.87 -17.89 -8.33
CA GLU A 57 17.75 -17.57 -7.44
C GLU A 57 17.69 -16.06 -7.15
N LEU A 58 18.82 -15.42 -6.84
CA LEU A 58 18.87 -13.98 -6.55
C LEU A 58 18.24 -13.15 -7.67
N ILE A 59 18.63 -13.42 -8.92
CA ILE A 59 18.16 -12.64 -10.07
C ILE A 59 16.76 -13.02 -10.55
N SER A 60 16.14 -14.08 -9.98
CA SER A 60 14.79 -14.53 -10.38
C SER A 60 13.71 -14.38 -9.30
N LEU A 61 14.07 -14.27 -8.02
CA LEU A 61 13.14 -14.23 -6.87
C LEU A 61 11.99 -13.23 -7.01
N ASP A 62 12.33 -12.00 -7.42
CA ASP A 62 11.32 -10.99 -7.77
C ASP A 62 11.66 -10.33 -9.11
N ALA A 63 11.88 -11.17 -10.12
CA ALA A 63 12.02 -10.73 -11.51
C ALA A 63 10.65 -10.47 -12.15
N LYS A 64 10.53 -9.36 -12.88
CA LYS A 64 9.38 -9.08 -13.74
C LYS A 64 9.84 -8.54 -15.08
N GLU A 65 9.22 -9.08 -16.12
CA GLU A 65 9.40 -8.64 -17.49
C GLU A 65 8.46 -7.49 -17.83
N PHE A 66 8.95 -6.63 -18.71
CA PHE A 66 8.40 -5.33 -18.99
C PHE A 66 8.69 -4.97 -20.45
N VAL A 67 7.69 -4.39 -21.13
CA VAL A 67 7.93 -3.74 -22.43
C VAL A 67 7.93 -2.22 -22.21
N MET A 68 8.95 -1.53 -22.69
CA MET A 68 9.11 -0.06 -22.58
C MET A 68 9.33 0.53 -23.97
N GLY A 69 8.24 0.92 -24.63
CA GLY A 69 8.29 1.26 -26.05
C GLY A 69 8.58 0.01 -26.88
N GLN A 70 9.70 0.00 -27.61
CA GLN A 70 10.16 -1.18 -28.37
C GLN A 70 11.16 -2.04 -27.58
N ALA A 71 11.62 -1.56 -26.42
CA ALA A 71 12.63 -2.26 -25.63
C ALA A 71 12.00 -3.32 -24.71
N LYS A 72 12.57 -4.52 -24.69
CA LYS A 72 12.29 -5.56 -23.70
C LYS A 72 13.19 -5.38 -22.48
N VAL A 73 12.57 -5.26 -21.32
CA VAL A 73 13.23 -4.95 -20.06
C VAL A 73 12.87 -6.00 -19.03
N GLU A 74 13.83 -6.42 -18.23
CA GLU A 74 13.57 -7.22 -17.02
C GLU A 74 14.09 -6.48 -15.79
N ILE A 75 13.29 -6.45 -14.74
CA ILE A 75 13.67 -5.82 -13.47
C ILE A 75 13.50 -6.85 -12.37
N ALA A 76 14.63 -7.19 -11.75
CA ALA A 76 14.69 -8.08 -10.61
C ALA A 76 15.07 -7.28 -9.35
N GLN A 77 14.44 -7.62 -8.22
CA GLN A 77 14.68 -6.95 -6.95
C GLN A 77 14.97 -7.97 -5.85
N VAL A 78 15.93 -7.65 -4.98
CA VAL A 78 16.18 -8.38 -3.73
C VAL A 78 16.29 -7.40 -2.57
N ASN A 79 15.83 -7.84 -1.40
CA ASN A 79 15.98 -7.11 -0.15
C ASN A 79 17.24 -7.61 0.56
N ALA A 80 18.09 -6.70 1.01
CA ALA A 80 19.33 -7.00 1.72
C ALA A 80 19.43 -6.15 3.00
N VAL A 81 20.02 -6.73 4.05
CA VAL A 81 20.40 -5.99 5.27
C VAL A 81 21.69 -5.21 5.02
N ASP A 82 22.67 -5.85 4.37
CA ASP A 82 23.86 -5.21 3.83
C ASP A 82 23.90 -5.47 2.32
N VAL A 83 23.89 -4.40 1.53
CA VAL A 83 23.95 -4.50 0.07
C VAL A 83 25.28 -5.11 -0.39
N ASN A 84 26.36 -4.97 0.39
CA ASN A 84 27.67 -5.48 0.02
C ASN A 84 27.69 -7.01 -0.07
N ASP A 85 26.90 -7.72 0.73
CA ASP A 85 26.80 -9.20 0.69
C ASP A 85 26.35 -9.72 -0.69
N VAL A 86 25.64 -8.88 -1.44
CA VAL A 86 25.21 -9.17 -2.80
C VAL A 86 26.20 -8.62 -3.83
N LEU A 87 26.65 -7.38 -3.62
CA LEU A 87 27.52 -6.69 -4.58
C LEU A 87 28.92 -7.29 -4.67
N VAL A 88 29.42 -8.00 -3.66
CA VAL A 88 30.68 -8.76 -3.76
C VAL A 88 30.61 -9.89 -4.80
N LYS A 89 29.40 -10.34 -5.16
CA LYS A 89 29.14 -11.38 -6.18
C LYS A 89 28.80 -10.76 -7.55
N GLN A 90 29.13 -9.48 -7.77
CA GLN A 90 28.82 -8.76 -9.00
C GLN A 90 29.35 -9.46 -10.28
N PRO A 91 30.58 -10.02 -10.32
CA PRO A 91 31.07 -10.72 -11.50
C PRO A 91 30.20 -11.94 -11.88
N GLU A 92 29.76 -12.71 -10.88
CA GLU A 92 28.88 -13.86 -11.12
C GLU A 92 27.46 -13.43 -11.49
N LEU A 93 26.95 -12.34 -10.88
CA LEU A 93 25.67 -11.73 -11.24
C LEU A 93 25.69 -11.24 -12.69
N GLU A 94 26.75 -10.57 -13.12
CA GLU A 94 26.94 -10.09 -14.48
C GLU A 94 26.86 -11.23 -15.49
N ALA A 95 27.67 -12.28 -15.31
CA ALA A 95 27.67 -13.43 -16.21
C ALA A 95 26.28 -14.10 -16.31
N ALA A 96 25.57 -14.21 -15.19
CA ALA A 96 24.22 -14.78 -15.17
C ALA A 96 23.18 -13.86 -15.83
N ILE A 97 23.26 -12.55 -15.62
CA ILE A 97 22.36 -11.56 -16.22
C ILE A 97 22.59 -11.49 -17.74
N GLU A 98 23.83 -11.50 -18.21
CA GLU A 98 24.14 -11.51 -19.64
C GLU A 98 23.60 -12.76 -20.36
N ALA A 99 23.64 -13.92 -19.69
CA ALA A 99 23.02 -15.13 -20.20
C ALA A 99 21.49 -14.99 -20.32
N ILE A 100 20.83 -14.34 -19.35
CA ILE A 100 19.38 -14.06 -19.42
C ILE A 100 19.07 -13.07 -20.55
N ILE A 101 19.84 -11.99 -20.66
CA ILE A 101 19.72 -10.99 -21.72
C ILE A 101 19.79 -11.67 -23.09
N SER A 102 20.78 -12.53 -23.30
CA SER A 102 20.99 -13.25 -24.56
C SER A 102 19.87 -14.24 -24.85
N SER A 103 19.44 -15.00 -23.83
CA SER A 103 18.40 -16.03 -23.96
C SER A 103 17.02 -15.45 -24.25
N LYS A 104 16.64 -14.36 -23.57
CA LYS A 104 15.33 -13.72 -23.71
C LYS A 104 15.29 -12.60 -24.76
N GLY A 105 16.46 -12.21 -25.28
CA GLY A 105 16.62 -11.07 -26.18
C GLY A 105 16.19 -9.76 -25.51
N LEU A 106 16.68 -9.49 -24.30
CA LEU A 106 16.39 -8.27 -23.57
C LEU A 106 17.27 -7.11 -24.05
N ASP A 107 16.72 -5.91 -24.08
CA ASP A 107 17.48 -4.68 -24.34
C ASP A 107 18.08 -4.12 -23.05
N LEU A 108 17.50 -4.45 -21.90
CA LEU A 108 17.93 -3.99 -20.58
C LEU A 108 17.54 -5.00 -19.49
N PHE A 109 18.48 -5.32 -18.61
CA PHE A 109 18.21 -5.97 -17.34
C PHE A 109 18.64 -5.03 -16.22
N VAL A 110 17.77 -4.81 -15.24
CA VAL A 110 18.07 -4.03 -14.03
C VAL A 110 17.89 -4.91 -12.81
N PHE A 111 19.00 -5.20 -12.13
CA PHE A 111 18.98 -5.88 -10.83
C PHE A 111 19.07 -4.83 -9.72
N VAL A 112 18.15 -4.88 -8.76
CA VAL A 112 18.03 -3.87 -7.71
C VAL A 112 18.19 -4.52 -6.35
N VAL A 113 19.24 -4.12 -5.65
CA VAL A 113 19.51 -4.55 -4.27
C VAL A 113 19.04 -3.44 -3.34
N THR A 114 17.96 -3.68 -2.62
CA THR A 114 17.33 -2.70 -1.73
C THR A 114 17.81 -2.90 -0.29
N ASP A 115 18.38 -1.85 0.29
CA ASP A 115 18.70 -1.77 1.70
C ASP A 115 17.43 -1.46 2.50
N ILE A 116 16.93 -2.48 3.20
CA ILE A 116 15.69 -2.38 3.98
C ILE A 116 15.83 -1.51 5.25
N LEU A 117 17.06 -1.24 5.69
CA LEU A 117 17.32 -0.43 6.87
C LEU A 117 17.36 1.05 6.50
N ASN A 118 18.09 1.38 5.45
CA ASN A 118 18.38 2.75 5.03
C ASN A 118 17.41 3.31 3.97
N ASN A 119 16.57 2.47 3.36
CA ASN A 119 15.64 2.83 2.28
C ASN A 119 16.33 3.38 1.02
N ASP A 120 17.52 2.89 0.73
CA ASP A 120 18.23 3.15 -0.51
C ASP A 120 18.33 1.86 -1.30
N SER A 121 18.57 1.96 -2.61
CA SER A 121 18.90 0.80 -3.43
C SER A 121 20.18 1.00 -4.21
N VAL A 122 20.81 -0.11 -4.57
CA VAL A 122 21.88 -0.15 -5.57
C VAL A 122 21.35 -0.88 -6.80
N ALA A 123 21.39 -0.23 -7.95
CA ALA A 123 21.03 -0.83 -9.21
C ALA A 123 22.28 -1.30 -9.95
N LEU A 124 22.24 -2.53 -10.45
CA LEU A 124 23.13 -3.06 -11.48
C LEU A 124 22.36 -3.11 -12.79
N ALA A 125 22.88 -2.47 -13.84
CA ALA A 125 22.20 -2.35 -15.12
C ALA A 125 23.09 -2.88 -16.25
N TYR A 126 22.55 -3.82 -17.03
CA TYR A 126 23.25 -4.49 -18.13
C TYR A 126 22.37 -4.51 -19.39
N GLY A 127 23.01 -4.59 -20.57
CA GLY A 127 22.35 -4.61 -21.88
C GLY A 127 22.59 -3.36 -22.72
N ALA A 128 21.94 -3.28 -23.87
CA ALA A 128 22.15 -2.20 -24.84
C ALA A 128 21.57 -0.84 -24.38
N SER A 129 20.57 -0.85 -23.49
CA SER A 129 19.80 0.35 -23.10
C SER A 129 20.08 0.86 -21.67
N THR A 130 21.27 0.62 -21.11
CA THR A 130 21.62 1.03 -19.72
C THR A 130 21.55 2.54 -19.46
N GLN A 131 21.79 3.36 -20.48
CA GLN A 131 21.65 4.82 -20.43
C GLN A 131 20.24 5.29 -20.06
N ALA A 132 19.22 4.44 -20.26
CA ALA A 132 17.86 4.72 -19.82
C ALA A 132 17.77 4.81 -18.28
N VAL A 133 18.56 4.01 -17.56
CA VAL A 133 18.63 4.03 -16.09
C VAL A 133 19.27 5.31 -15.60
N GLU A 134 20.40 5.71 -16.18
CA GLU A 134 21.08 6.97 -15.86
C GLU A 134 20.16 8.18 -16.01
N LYS A 135 19.43 8.26 -17.13
CA LYS A 135 18.47 9.34 -17.39
C LYS A 135 17.26 9.29 -16.46
N ALA A 136 16.73 8.10 -16.17
CA ALA A 136 15.54 7.94 -15.34
C ALA A 136 15.75 8.40 -13.89
N TYR A 137 16.93 8.12 -13.32
CA TYR A 137 17.24 8.48 -11.93
C TYR A 137 18.20 9.66 -11.78
N ASN A 138 18.64 10.26 -12.89
CA ASN A 138 19.66 11.31 -12.93
C ASN A 138 20.93 10.89 -12.16
N VAL A 139 21.44 9.70 -12.51
CA VAL A 139 22.64 9.08 -11.93
C VAL A 139 23.62 8.72 -13.04
N THR A 140 24.87 8.42 -12.67
CA THR A 140 25.88 7.87 -13.58
C THR A 140 26.20 6.45 -13.15
N LEU A 141 26.19 5.51 -14.09
CA LEU A 141 26.63 4.16 -13.84
C LEU A 141 28.17 4.14 -13.80
N SER A 142 28.71 3.67 -12.68
CA SER A 142 30.13 3.38 -12.54
C SER A 142 30.26 1.88 -12.33
N ASP A 143 30.98 1.19 -13.21
CA ASP A 143 31.10 -0.27 -13.16
C ASP A 143 29.72 -0.96 -13.19
N SER A 144 28.89 -0.56 -14.15
CA SER A 144 27.49 -1.02 -14.33
C SER A 144 26.57 -0.80 -13.12
N ARG A 145 27.00 0.01 -12.14
CA ARG A 145 26.32 0.22 -10.86
C ARG A 145 25.97 1.68 -10.60
N ALA A 146 24.80 1.93 -10.01
CA ALA A 146 24.44 3.25 -9.47
C ALA A 146 23.66 3.14 -8.15
N VAL A 147 23.88 4.10 -7.25
CA VAL A 147 23.09 4.26 -6.02
C VAL A 147 21.82 5.04 -6.31
N LEU A 148 20.68 4.46 -5.98
CA LEU A 148 19.34 5.04 -6.13
C LEU A 148 18.80 5.44 -4.76
N LYS A 149 19.06 6.69 -4.35
CA LYS A 149 18.66 7.20 -3.04
C LYS A 149 17.14 7.30 -2.90
N GLY A 150 16.60 6.74 -1.82
CA GLY A 150 15.16 6.76 -1.51
C GLY A 150 14.31 5.87 -2.43
N VAL A 151 14.92 5.05 -3.27
CA VAL A 151 14.23 4.13 -4.19
C VAL A 151 14.18 2.76 -3.54
N VAL A 152 12.97 2.27 -3.27
CA VAL A 152 12.74 0.96 -2.61
C VAL A 152 11.60 0.17 -3.25
N SER A 153 10.67 0.83 -3.95
CA SER A 153 9.51 0.19 -4.55
C SER A 153 9.68 0.04 -6.06
N ARG A 154 9.78 -1.20 -6.53
CA ARG A 154 9.78 -1.46 -7.97
C ARG A 154 8.53 -0.93 -8.67
N LYS A 155 7.35 -1.13 -8.09
CA LYS A 155 6.07 -0.76 -8.72
C LYS A 155 5.85 0.76 -8.82
N SER A 156 6.24 1.51 -7.79
CA SER A 156 5.96 2.95 -7.69
C SER A 156 7.10 3.84 -8.17
N GLN A 157 8.34 3.37 -8.08
CA GLN A 157 9.53 4.21 -8.26
C GLN A 157 10.45 3.70 -9.35
N ILE A 158 10.52 2.37 -9.56
CA ILE A 158 11.50 1.78 -10.50
C ILE A 158 10.91 1.61 -11.89
N VAL A 159 9.65 1.17 -11.94
CA VAL A 159 8.85 1.17 -13.15
C VAL A 159 8.37 2.61 -13.35
N PRO A 160 8.75 3.30 -14.44
CA PRO A 160 8.16 4.59 -14.77
C PRO A 160 6.65 4.41 -14.87
N ILE A 161 5.88 5.46 -14.59
CA ILE A 161 4.43 5.45 -14.88
C ILE A 161 4.28 5.20 -16.38
N LYS A 162 4.01 3.94 -16.73
CA LYS A 162 4.01 3.37 -18.08
C LYS A 162 2.71 3.59 -18.82
N ALA A 163 1.85 4.47 -18.34
CA ALA A 163 0.65 4.76 -19.07
C ALA A 163 1.05 5.59 -20.29
N THR A 164 0.75 5.10 -21.49
CA THR A 164 0.82 5.88 -22.72
C THR A 164 -0.08 7.10 -22.64
N GLU A 165 -1.17 6.96 -21.88
CA GLU A 165 -2.22 7.97 -21.68
C GLU A 165 -2.49 8.17 -20.19
N VAL A 166 -2.81 9.40 -19.80
CA VAL A 166 -3.20 9.79 -18.44
C VAL A 166 -4.53 10.52 -18.50
N GLN A 167 -5.38 10.35 -17.48
CA GLN A 167 -6.55 11.22 -17.32
C GLN A 167 -6.10 12.47 -16.56
N LEU A 168 -6.04 13.62 -17.25
CA LEU A 168 -5.42 14.82 -16.71
C LEU A 168 -6.45 15.81 -16.15
N THR A 169 -6.23 16.26 -14.92
CA THR A 169 -6.91 17.42 -14.33
C THR A 169 -5.99 18.64 -14.36
N GLY A 170 -6.49 19.77 -14.86
CA GLY A 170 -5.77 21.03 -14.93
C GLY A 170 -5.63 21.76 -13.59
N LEU A 171 -4.98 22.92 -13.62
CA LEU A 171 -4.59 23.68 -12.43
C LEU A 171 -5.79 24.20 -11.63
N ASN A 172 -6.91 24.48 -12.30
CA ASN A 172 -8.13 25.02 -11.68
C ASN A 172 -9.17 23.93 -11.41
N GLY A 173 -8.80 22.65 -11.55
CA GLY A 173 -9.69 21.51 -11.34
C GLY A 173 -10.51 21.12 -12.58
N GLU A 174 -10.23 21.71 -13.73
CA GLU A 174 -10.83 21.34 -15.00
C GLU A 174 -10.39 19.94 -15.45
N ASP A 175 -11.32 19.11 -15.93
CA ASP A 175 -10.97 17.84 -16.55
C ASP A 175 -10.47 18.10 -17.98
N LEU A 176 -9.19 17.84 -18.22
CA LEU A 176 -8.53 17.95 -19.51
C LEU A 176 -8.61 16.63 -20.30
N GLY A 177 -9.28 15.62 -19.74
CA GLY A 177 -9.54 14.35 -20.38
C GLY A 177 -8.30 13.45 -20.46
N ILE A 178 -8.43 12.41 -21.28
CA ILE A 178 -7.36 11.43 -21.50
C ILE A 178 -6.42 11.97 -22.57
N MET A 179 -5.14 12.08 -22.26
CA MET A 179 -4.10 12.52 -23.20
C MET A 179 -2.80 11.76 -23.01
N SER A 180 -1.88 11.86 -23.97
CA SER A 180 -0.61 11.17 -23.83
C SER A 180 0.20 11.71 -22.65
N THR A 181 0.93 10.82 -21.97
CA THR A 181 1.83 11.23 -20.87
C THR A 181 2.86 12.25 -21.34
N ARG A 182 3.28 12.17 -22.60
CA ARG A 182 4.17 13.13 -23.24
C ARG A 182 3.54 14.52 -23.33
N ASP A 183 2.29 14.60 -23.75
CA ASP A 183 1.58 15.87 -23.88
C ASP A 183 1.27 16.45 -22.50
N ALA A 184 0.90 15.63 -21.52
CA ALA A 184 0.71 16.06 -20.13
C ALA A 184 2.00 16.64 -19.52
N LEU A 185 3.16 16.02 -19.77
CA LEU A 185 4.47 16.54 -19.34
C LEU A 185 4.87 17.81 -20.09
N ALA A 186 4.56 17.90 -21.39
CA ALA A 186 4.80 19.11 -22.18
C ALA A 186 3.95 20.28 -21.67
N LEU A 187 2.70 20.00 -21.31
CA LEU A 187 1.77 20.95 -20.73
C LEU A 187 2.26 21.45 -19.37
N ALA A 188 2.71 20.55 -18.50
CA ALA A 188 3.30 20.89 -17.22
C ALA A 188 4.53 21.80 -17.39
N LYS A 189 5.41 21.48 -18.34
CA LYS A 189 6.59 22.30 -18.66
C LYS A 189 6.23 23.67 -19.23
N GLN A 190 5.23 23.74 -20.11
CA GLN A 190 4.75 24.99 -20.70
C GLN A 190 4.19 25.93 -19.63
N TYR A 191 3.38 25.40 -18.71
CA TYR A 191 2.80 26.19 -17.62
C TYR A 191 3.75 26.40 -16.43
N LYS A 192 4.97 25.82 -16.47
CA LYS A 192 5.95 25.83 -15.37
C LYS A 192 5.31 25.34 -14.07
N VAL A 193 4.67 24.18 -14.15
CA VAL A 193 3.97 23.50 -13.05
C VAL A 193 4.41 22.04 -12.97
N ASP A 194 4.10 21.38 -11.87
CA ASP A 194 4.42 19.97 -11.66
C ASP A 194 3.24 19.08 -12.12
N LEU A 195 3.54 17.88 -12.63
CA LEU A 195 2.56 16.84 -12.96
C LEU A 195 2.64 15.76 -11.87
N ILE A 196 1.53 15.51 -11.18
CA ILE A 196 1.43 14.45 -10.16
C ILE A 196 0.46 13.36 -10.62
N CYS A 197 0.85 12.10 -10.46
CA CYS A 197 -0.05 10.97 -10.58
C CYS A 197 -0.73 10.70 -9.25
N MET A 198 -2.06 10.73 -9.22
CA MET A 198 -2.86 10.54 -8.01
C MET A 198 -3.07 9.06 -7.68
N SER A 199 -3.12 8.20 -8.70
CA SER A 199 -3.29 6.76 -8.52
C SER A 199 -2.70 5.99 -9.69
N LEU A 200 -2.10 4.84 -9.41
CA LEU A 200 -1.62 3.88 -10.42
C LEU A 200 -2.56 2.67 -10.56
N MET A 201 -3.69 2.68 -9.83
CA MET A 201 -4.64 1.56 -9.77
C MET A 201 -5.67 1.58 -10.90
N THR A 202 -5.71 2.64 -11.70
CA THR A 202 -6.66 2.82 -12.80
C THR A 202 -5.91 3.05 -14.11
N SER A 203 -6.52 2.65 -15.22
CA SER A 203 -5.98 2.82 -16.57
C SER A 203 -7.03 3.53 -17.45
N PRO A 204 -6.76 4.75 -17.96
CA PRO A 204 -5.54 5.53 -17.74
C PRO A 204 -5.44 6.09 -16.30
N PRO A 205 -4.23 6.21 -15.73
CA PRO A 205 -4.04 6.71 -14.37
C PRO A 205 -4.39 8.21 -14.27
N PRO A 206 -5.05 8.63 -13.18
CA PRO A 206 -5.41 10.03 -12.97
C PRO A 206 -4.16 10.83 -12.60
N CYS A 207 -3.90 11.88 -13.37
CA CYS A 207 -2.85 12.85 -13.13
C CYS A 207 -3.43 14.25 -12.96
N LYS A 208 -2.72 15.11 -12.22
CA LYS A 208 -3.12 16.50 -11.99
C LYS A 208 -1.94 17.44 -12.15
N LEU A 209 -2.20 18.60 -12.76
CA LEU A 209 -1.27 19.73 -12.76
C LEU A 209 -1.38 20.52 -11.45
N ILE A 210 -0.25 20.81 -10.84
CA ILE A 210 -0.17 21.55 -9.57
C ILE A 210 0.95 22.59 -9.63
N GLY A 211 0.77 23.75 -8.99
CA GLY A 211 1.74 24.86 -9.07
C GLY A 211 3.18 24.43 -8.76
N ALA A 212 4.17 25.01 -9.44
CA ALA A 212 5.58 24.62 -9.26
C ALA A 212 6.02 24.67 -7.79
N GLY A 213 6.59 23.56 -7.31
CA GLY A 213 7.02 23.43 -5.92
C GLY A 213 5.91 23.05 -4.94
N ALA A 214 4.64 23.05 -5.38
CA ALA A 214 3.53 22.51 -4.61
C ALA A 214 3.66 20.99 -4.42
N ALA A 215 4.39 20.26 -5.25
CA ALA A 215 4.62 18.82 -5.04
C ALA A 215 5.34 18.52 -3.70
N LYS A 216 6.25 19.41 -3.27
CA LYS A 216 6.92 19.33 -1.96
C LYS A 216 6.00 19.80 -0.83
N GLN A 217 5.16 20.80 -1.08
CA GLN A 217 4.28 21.40 -0.07
C GLN A 217 2.98 20.62 0.13
N GLU A 218 2.40 19.99 -0.90
CA GLU A 218 1.24 19.09 -0.82
C GLU A 218 1.62 17.78 -0.14
N LYS A 219 2.80 17.19 -0.42
CA LYS A 219 3.33 16.07 0.41
C LYS A 219 3.50 16.44 1.89
N GLN A 220 3.70 17.72 2.20
CA GLN A 220 3.85 18.21 3.57
C GLN A 220 2.53 18.73 4.16
N GLN A 221 1.58 19.15 3.31
CA GLN A 221 0.23 19.57 3.68
C GLN A 221 -0.72 18.38 3.79
N GLU A 222 -0.58 17.29 3.03
CA GLU A 222 -1.26 16.01 3.28
C GLU A 222 -0.88 15.47 4.65
N LYS A 223 0.43 15.49 5.00
CA LYS A 223 0.92 15.21 6.36
C LYS A 223 0.31 16.11 7.45
N LYS A 224 -0.09 17.35 7.13
CA LYS A 224 -0.70 18.30 8.07
C LYS A 224 -2.24 18.35 8.03
N LYS A 225 -2.87 17.95 6.92
CA LYS A 225 -4.32 17.85 6.70
C LYS A 225 -4.86 16.51 7.24
N ALA A 226 -4.07 15.44 7.21
CA ALA A 226 -4.33 14.21 7.96
C ALA A 226 -4.34 14.45 9.48
N ALA A 227 -3.54 15.41 9.96
CA ALA A 227 -3.56 15.83 11.36
C ALA A 227 -4.76 16.73 11.74
N LYS A 228 -5.55 17.20 10.76
CA LYS A 228 -6.67 18.13 10.96
C LYS A 228 -7.78 17.93 9.92
N SER A 229 -8.60 16.89 10.09
CA SER A 229 -9.90 16.77 9.40
C SER A 229 -11.02 16.52 10.42
N PRO A 230 -12.26 17.01 10.19
CA PRO A 230 -13.18 17.40 11.24
C PRO A 230 -14.44 16.51 11.27
N ASP A 231 -14.35 15.30 11.82
CA ASP A 231 -15.57 14.59 12.22
C ASP A 231 -15.40 13.94 13.59
N LYS A 232 -16.11 14.49 14.58
CA LYS A 232 -16.01 14.13 16.00
C LYS A 232 -16.92 12.96 16.38
N ARG A 233 -17.36 12.13 15.42
CA ARG A 233 -18.26 11.01 15.71
C ARG A 233 -17.48 9.89 16.38
N LYS A 234 -17.80 9.60 17.64
CA LYS A 234 -17.15 8.54 18.42
C LYS A 234 -17.92 7.26 18.22
N VAL A 235 -17.22 6.16 17.92
CA VAL A 235 -17.83 4.84 17.90
C VAL A 235 -17.91 4.31 19.34
N LYS A 236 -19.12 3.96 19.79
CA LYS A 236 -19.38 3.39 21.12
C LYS A 236 -19.76 1.93 21.00
N GLU A 237 -19.04 1.08 21.73
CA GLU A 237 -19.29 -0.36 21.73
C GLU A 237 -20.34 -0.75 22.78
N ILE A 238 -21.32 -1.57 22.37
CA ILE A 238 -22.30 -2.20 23.24
C ILE A 238 -22.17 -3.71 23.13
N ARG A 239 -21.80 -4.34 24.23
CA ARG A 239 -21.64 -5.80 24.31
C ARG A 239 -22.94 -6.46 24.75
N LEU A 240 -23.28 -7.55 24.07
CA LEU A 240 -24.47 -8.37 24.26
C LEU A 240 -24.07 -9.84 24.40
N THR A 241 -24.90 -10.65 25.05
CA THR A 241 -24.74 -12.10 25.16
C THR A 241 -26.06 -12.78 24.80
N LEU A 242 -26.05 -14.00 24.26
CA LEU A 242 -27.33 -14.62 23.84
C LEU A 242 -28.27 -14.96 25.02
N GLN A 243 -27.73 -15.05 26.23
CA GLN A 243 -28.46 -15.45 27.45
C GLN A 243 -28.87 -14.27 28.34
N MET A 244 -28.77 -13.02 27.89
CA MET A 244 -29.23 -11.88 28.70
C MET A 244 -30.76 -11.87 28.85
N GLU A 245 -31.19 -11.46 30.04
CA GLU A 245 -32.58 -11.22 30.40
C GLU A 245 -33.17 -10.07 29.57
N ASP A 246 -34.49 -10.12 29.34
CA ASP A 246 -35.19 -9.18 28.47
C ASP A 246 -35.01 -7.72 28.90
N HIS A 247 -34.97 -7.46 30.22
CA HIS A 247 -34.78 -6.11 30.74
C HIS A 247 -33.38 -5.53 30.44
N ASP A 248 -32.32 -6.36 30.43
CA ASP A 248 -30.98 -5.91 30.05
C ASP A 248 -30.93 -5.60 28.54
N ARG A 249 -31.62 -6.40 27.72
CA ARG A 249 -31.73 -6.15 26.27
C ARG A 249 -32.38 -4.80 25.98
N GLU A 250 -33.49 -4.49 26.62
CA GLU A 250 -34.17 -3.19 26.49
C GLU A 250 -33.27 -2.02 26.91
N THR A 251 -32.50 -2.20 27.99
CA THR A 251 -31.57 -1.19 28.48
C THR A 251 -30.45 -0.92 27.47
N LYS A 252 -29.89 -1.97 26.86
CA LYS A 252 -28.84 -1.86 25.84
C LYS A 252 -29.36 -1.26 24.53
N GLN A 253 -30.61 -1.57 24.16
CA GLN A 253 -31.25 -0.96 23.00
C GLN A 253 -31.50 0.54 23.24
N SER A 254 -32.06 0.91 24.39
CA SER A 254 -32.25 2.32 24.79
C SER A 254 -30.93 3.09 24.86
N GLN A 255 -29.84 2.43 25.27
CA GLN A 255 -28.50 3.00 25.25
C GLN A 255 -28.03 3.30 23.82
N ALA A 256 -28.28 2.39 22.88
CA ALA A 256 -27.93 2.58 21.48
C ALA A 256 -28.71 3.73 20.83
N GLU A 257 -30.02 3.81 21.08
CA GLU A 257 -30.88 4.91 20.59
C GLU A 257 -30.34 6.26 21.03
N ARG A 258 -29.96 6.39 22.31
CA ARG A 258 -29.38 7.63 22.86
C ARG A 258 -28.03 8.00 22.23
N ILE A 259 -27.21 7.02 21.86
CA ILE A 259 -25.90 7.26 21.23
C ILE A 259 -26.10 7.73 19.79
N LEU A 260 -26.95 7.03 19.04
CA LEU A 260 -27.27 7.37 17.65
C LEU A 260 -27.94 8.75 17.57
N THR A 261 -28.90 9.05 18.44
CA THR A 261 -29.55 10.38 18.50
C THR A 261 -28.57 11.51 18.83
N LYS A 262 -27.44 11.22 19.50
CA LYS A 262 -26.39 12.20 19.81
C LYS A 262 -25.39 12.41 18.68
N GLY A 263 -25.51 11.68 17.57
CA GLY A 263 -24.60 11.77 16.43
C GLY A 263 -23.35 10.88 16.54
N ASP A 264 -23.30 9.97 17.51
CA ASP A 264 -22.23 8.98 17.67
C ASP A 264 -22.65 7.63 17.07
N SER A 265 -21.70 6.86 16.54
CA SER A 265 -21.97 5.53 15.98
C SER A 265 -22.02 4.47 17.07
N VAL A 266 -22.82 3.42 16.88
CA VAL A 266 -22.92 2.28 17.80
C VAL A 266 -22.39 1.02 17.15
N LYS A 267 -21.49 0.32 17.84
CA LYS A 267 -20.99 -1.01 17.46
C LYS A 267 -21.54 -2.05 18.44
N PHE A 268 -22.43 -2.92 17.97
CA PHE A 268 -22.89 -4.07 18.75
C PHE A 268 -21.92 -5.24 18.61
N VAL A 269 -21.62 -5.86 19.74
CA VAL A 269 -20.79 -7.08 19.82
C VAL A 269 -21.56 -8.12 20.63
N ILE A 270 -22.17 -9.10 19.95
CA ILE A 270 -22.89 -10.21 20.57
C ILE A 270 -21.92 -11.38 20.73
N GLN A 271 -21.63 -11.80 21.96
CA GLN A 271 -20.81 -12.98 22.23
C GLN A 271 -21.61 -14.26 21.94
N VAL A 272 -20.98 -15.19 21.21
CA VAL A 272 -21.56 -16.46 20.75
C VAL A 272 -20.54 -17.60 20.90
N HIS A 273 -21.00 -18.81 21.20
CA HIS A 273 -20.16 -19.99 21.40
C HIS A 273 -20.54 -21.09 20.41
N GLY A 274 -19.78 -21.17 19.31
CA GLY A 274 -19.97 -22.17 18.26
C GLY A 274 -20.99 -21.76 17.18
N ALA A 275 -21.07 -22.57 16.12
CA ALA A 275 -21.77 -22.21 14.89
C ALA A 275 -23.29 -22.00 15.08
N LYS A 276 -23.92 -22.77 15.97
CA LYS A 276 -25.36 -22.66 16.27
C LYS A 276 -25.69 -21.31 16.93
N GLU A 277 -24.89 -20.90 17.90
CA GLU A 277 -25.01 -19.60 18.56
C GLU A 277 -24.64 -18.44 17.62
N GLY A 278 -23.65 -18.63 16.74
CA GLY A 278 -23.30 -17.62 15.73
C GLY A 278 -24.46 -17.30 14.78
N THR A 279 -25.27 -18.30 14.44
CA THR A 279 -26.47 -18.10 13.60
C THR A 279 -27.54 -17.32 14.37
N ALA A 280 -27.83 -17.70 15.62
CA ALA A 280 -28.79 -16.99 16.47
C ALA A 280 -28.35 -15.54 16.77
N GLY A 281 -27.05 -15.31 17.00
CA GLY A 281 -26.48 -13.97 17.19
C GLY A 281 -26.58 -13.10 15.94
N LYS A 282 -26.45 -13.70 14.75
CA LYS A 282 -26.63 -13.00 13.49
C LYS A 282 -28.09 -12.55 13.30
N GLU A 283 -29.04 -13.45 13.52
CA GLU A 283 -30.48 -13.11 13.44
C GLU A 283 -30.84 -12.02 14.44
N TRP A 284 -30.30 -12.09 15.65
CA TRP A 284 -30.56 -11.06 16.65
C TRP A 284 -29.93 -9.71 16.30
N ALA A 285 -28.70 -9.68 15.77
CA ALA A 285 -28.10 -8.44 15.26
C ALA A 285 -28.91 -7.83 14.12
N GLU A 286 -29.49 -8.65 13.24
CA GLU A 286 -30.39 -8.17 12.19
C GLU A 286 -31.71 -7.62 12.74
N GLN A 287 -32.27 -8.24 13.77
CA GLN A 287 -33.45 -7.71 14.48
C GLN A 287 -33.15 -6.37 15.16
N LEU A 288 -32.00 -6.23 15.82
CA LEU A 288 -31.56 -4.96 16.43
C LEU A 288 -31.37 -3.86 15.39
N CYS A 289 -30.82 -4.19 14.22
CA CYS A 289 -30.71 -3.21 13.14
C CYS A 289 -32.08 -2.75 12.65
N LYS A 290 -33.08 -3.64 12.58
CA LYS A 290 -34.44 -3.30 12.19
C LYS A 290 -35.14 -2.45 13.24
N SER A 291 -34.97 -2.76 14.53
CA SER A 291 -35.60 -1.99 15.61
C SER A 291 -34.99 -0.59 15.79
N LEU A 292 -33.73 -0.40 15.39
CA LEU A 292 -33.02 0.87 15.46
C LEU A 292 -32.96 1.63 14.13
N ALA A 293 -33.69 1.17 13.11
CA ALA A 293 -33.66 1.74 11.75
C ALA A 293 -34.14 3.20 11.69
N GLU A 294 -34.88 3.68 12.68
CA GLU A 294 -35.31 5.08 12.79
C GLU A 294 -34.18 6.00 13.25
N TYR A 295 -33.17 5.46 13.96
CA TYR A 295 -32.08 6.23 14.57
C TYR A 295 -30.75 6.04 13.86
N GLY A 296 -30.53 4.87 13.24
CA GLY A 296 -29.25 4.50 12.65
C GLY A 296 -29.40 3.63 11.41
N SER A 297 -28.47 3.81 10.47
CA SER A 297 -28.34 2.98 9.28
C SER A 297 -27.12 2.09 9.38
N LYS A 298 -27.24 0.89 8.82
CA LYS A 298 -26.18 -0.12 8.85
C LYS A 298 -25.09 0.22 7.85
N THR A 299 -23.88 0.48 8.35
CA THR A 299 -22.72 0.82 7.51
C THR A 299 -22.10 -0.41 6.86
N THR A 300 -22.15 -1.56 7.54
CA THR A 300 -21.53 -2.81 7.10
C THR A 300 -22.44 -4.00 7.37
N GLY A 301 -22.30 -5.09 6.60
CA GLY A 301 -22.97 -6.38 6.84
C GLY A 301 -22.84 -6.87 8.29
N VAL A 302 -23.78 -7.69 8.76
CA VAL A 302 -23.63 -8.33 10.09
C VAL A 302 -22.54 -9.39 9.94
N GLN A 303 -21.44 -9.23 10.66
CA GLN A 303 -20.27 -10.09 10.56
C GLN A 303 -20.28 -11.12 11.68
N VAL A 304 -20.20 -12.40 11.32
CA VAL A 304 -20.00 -13.50 12.27
C VAL A 304 -18.52 -13.87 12.18
N SER A 305 -17.77 -13.71 13.28
CA SER A 305 -16.35 -14.04 13.32
C SER A 305 -15.97 -14.65 14.66
N GLY A 306 -15.59 -15.93 14.64
CA GLY A 306 -15.19 -16.67 15.83
C GLY A 306 -16.29 -16.75 16.89
N LYS A 307 -16.03 -16.19 18.07
CA LYS A 307 -16.94 -16.21 19.24
C LYS A 307 -17.82 -14.96 19.35
N GLN A 308 -17.97 -14.19 18.28
CA GLN A 308 -18.81 -12.98 18.31
C GLN A 308 -19.47 -12.67 16.98
N VAL A 309 -20.60 -11.97 17.08
CA VAL A 309 -21.30 -11.34 15.98
C VAL A 309 -21.21 -9.83 16.16
N VAL A 310 -20.79 -9.13 15.12
CA VAL A 310 -20.54 -7.68 15.15
C VAL A 310 -21.36 -6.98 14.08
N VAL A 311 -21.98 -5.87 14.47
CA VAL A 311 -22.64 -4.95 13.53
C VAL A 311 -22.48 -3.51 13.99
N GLN A 312 -22.27 -2.59 13.06
CA GLN A 312 -22.20 -1.15 13.34
C GLN A 312 -23.39 -0.43 12.68
N LEU A 313 -23.96 0.50 13.43
CA LEU A 313 -24.96 1.45 12.97
C LEU A 313 -24.37 2.86 13.09
N ASP A 314 -24.45 3.63 12.02
CA ASP A 314 -24.17 5.05 12.02
C ASP A 314 -25.47 5.84 12.13
N PRO A 315 -25.48 6.98 12.84
CA PRO A 315 -26.70 7.76 13.05
C PRO A 315 -27.27 8.31 11.75
N ILE A 316 -28.59 8.33 11.64
CA ILE A 316 -29.30 8.97 10.52
C ILE A 316 -29.35 10.48 10.82
N GLY A 317 -28.31 11.20 10.39
CA GLY A 317 -28.11 12.63 10.67
C GLY A 317 -26.78 13.18 10.18
#